data_AF-A0AAV0W0R8-F1
#
_entry.id   AF-A0AAV0W0R8-F1
#
_cell.length_a   1.000
_cell.length_b   1.000
_cell.length_c   1.000
_cell.angle_alpha   90.00
_cell.angle_beta   90.00
_cell.angle_gamma   90.00
#
_symmetry.space_group_name_H-M   'P 1'
#
loop_
_entity.id
_entity.type
_entity.pdbx_description
1 polymer ?
#
loop_
_entity_poly.entity_id
_entity_poly.type
_entity_poly.pdbx_seq_one_letter_code
_entity_poly.pdbx_strand_id
1 'polypeptide(L)'
;MAGCDESDLPDAMGALSVVNDCGTDLGLDDNIGTQRSKIENDYESIFSWDIQRLTGVKLSRISKVRDKLEIITDMEENNDVFKFNRFYLQLIACYELYISKSFKESYFEIEMVVKFMETCKLDESKKEEQYFDAYYHIALATIAYIGLTLKIDSKKLLNDIKQINNFNSAEKAAICAVKARVFMEYSPKGNDIALNFADQARALHPTEPELIIIWLKAKGRVRRYYDPTEIPGDDEIEAAESVCSIKSNSKLIFEASQIYKEVGYIYKTKKNYKESNKFFKLSFDIAK
;
A
#
# COMPACT_ATOMS: atom_id res chain seq x y z
N MET A 1 14.61 -23.11 -36.35
CA MET A 1 15.66 -22.11 -36.68
C MET A 1 15.05 -20.73 -36.47
N ALA A 2 15.76 -19.91 -35.69
CA ALA A 2 15.57 -18.47 -35.43
C ALA A 2 14.20 -18.06 -34.83
N GLY A 3 14.10 -17.43 -33.66
CA GLY A 3 15.10 -16.84 -32.78
C GLY A 3 14.53 -15.55 -32.19
N CYS A 4 14.68 -15.38 -30.86
CA CYS A 4 14.71 -14.10 -30.12
C CYS A 4 13.36 -13.33 -30.04
N ASP A 5 12.90 -12.77 -28.93
CA ASP A 5 13.61 -12.21 -27.78
C ASP A 5 12.91 -12.53 -26.44
N GLU A 6 13.69 -13.07 -25.50
CA GLU A 6 13.47 -12.93 -24.06
C GLU A 6 13.71 -11.46 -23.72
N SER A 7 12.68 -10.71 -23.36
CA SER A 7 12.84 -9.39 -22.79
C SER A 7 13.18 -9.53 -21.31
N ASP A 8 14.46 -9.72 -21.04
CA ASP A 8 15.09 -9.44 -19.74
C ASP A 8 14.77 -8.00 -19.34
N LEU A 9 13.91 -7.84 -18.34
CA LEU A 9 13.79 -6.60 -17.59
C LEU A 9 15.07 -6.45 -16.74
N PRO A 10 15.86 -5.37 -16.91
CA PRO A 10 17.08 -5.24 -16.13
C PRO A 10 16.73 -4.98 -14.68
N ASP A 11 17.35 -5.79 -13.83
CA ASP A 11 17.56 -5.58 -12.40
C ASP A 11 18.33 -4.26 -12.21
N ALA A 12 17.60 -3.15 -12.19
CA ALA A 12 18.14 -1.80 -12.07
C ALA A 12 17.49 -1.08 -10.87
N MET A 13 17.62 -1.66 -9.68
CA MET A 13 17.60 -0.89 -8.43
C MET A 13 19.01 -0.40 -8.08
N GLY A 14 19.67 0.22 -9.07
CA GLY A 14 20.87 1.00 -8.86
C GLY A 14 20.48 2.39 -8.36
N ALA A 15 20.91 2.71 -7.14
CA ALA A 15 20.78 4.03 -6.52
C ALA A 15 21.20 5.14 -7.51
N LEU A 16 20.22 5.83 -8.08
CA LEU A 16 20.43 7.04 -8.83
C LEU A 16 19.80 8.18 -8.05
N SER A 17 20.66 8.80 -7.24
CA SER A 17 20.45 10.14 -6.68
C SER A 17 20.04 11.09 -7.80
N VAL A 18 18.79 11.53 -7.78
CA VAL A 18 18.31 12.63 -8.60
C VAL A 18 17.85 13.73 -7.66
N VAL A 19 18.42 14.91 -7.91
CA VAL A 19 18.12 16.18 -7.26
C VAL A 19 16.61 16.42 -7.29
N ASN A 20 15.96 16.20 -6.16
CA ASN A 20 14.66 16.79 -5.88
C ASN A 20 14.89 18.31 -5.76
N ASP A 21 14.33 19.09 -6.68
CA ASP A 21 14.29 20.58 -6.66
C ASP A 21 13.66 21.17 -5.38
N CYS A 22 13.24 20.32 -4.44
CA CYS A 22 12.83 20.71 -3.09
C CYS A 22 14.03 21.16 -2.22
N GLY A 23 15.25 20.69 -2.52
CA GLY A 23 16.45 21.04 -1.74
C GLY A 23 16.95 22.46 -1.98
N THR A 24 16.90 22.92 -3.23
CA THR A 24 17.35 24.24 -3.68
C THR A 24 16.46 25.38 -3.16
N ASP A 25 15.16 25.14 -3.00
CA ASP A 25 14.18 26.13 -2.52
C ASP A 25 14.22 26.36 -0.98
N LEU A 26 14.91 25.51 -0.22
CA LEU A 26 14.90 25.54 1.25
C LEU A 26 16.24 25.98 1.87
N GLY A 27 17.28 26.23 1.07
CA GLY A 27 18.62 26.51 1.59
C GLY A 27 19.10 25.41 2.54
N LEU A 28 18.81 24.14 2.21
CA LEU A 28 19.25 23.00 3.00
C LEU A 28 20.76 22.83 2.85
N ASP A 29 21.44 22.65 3.98
CA ASP A 29 22.86 22.31 4.06
C ASP A 29 23.11 20.97 3.34
N ASP A 30 24.23 20.84 2.63
CA ASP A 30 24.66 19.63 1.91
C ASP A 30 24.62 18.38 2.81
N ASN A 31 24.82 18.58 4.12
CA ASN A 31 24.70 17.54 5.15
C ASN A 31 23.26 16.99 5.29
N ILE A 32 22.23 17.84 5.21
CA ILE A 32 20.82 17.42 5.28
C ILE A 32 20.45 16.63 4.03
N GLY A 33 20.91 17.09 2.85
CA GLY A 33 20.73 16.35 1.60
C GLY A 33 21.32 14.94 1.68
N THR A 34 22.57 14.84 2.15
CA THR A 34 23.26 13.55 2.34
C THR A 34 22.52 12.61 3.28
N GLN A 35 22.01 13.13 4.41
CA GLN A 35 21.26 12.31 5.38
C GLN A 35 19.91 11.85 4.83
N ARG A 36 19.21 12.67 4.05
CA ARG A 36 17.96 12.28 3.38
C ARG A 36 18.19 11.18 2.35
N SER A 37 19.22 11.32 1.51
CA SER A 37 19.58 10.26 0.55
C SER A 37 19.97 8.97 1.26
N LYS A 38 20.59 9.04 2.44
CA LYS A 38 20.82 7.85 3.26
C LYS A 38 19.51 7.17 3.68
N ILE A 39 18.52 7.95 4.14
CA ILE A 39 17.21 7.39 4.50
C ILE A 39 16.55 6.72 3.29
N GLU A 40 16.56 7.38 2.14
CA GLU A 40 15.95 6.86 0.90
C GLU A 40 16.58 5.53 0.44
N ASN A 41 17.88 5.33 0.66
CA ASN A 41 18.58 4.13 0.20
C ASN A 41 18.62 3.00 1.25
N ASP A 42 18.72 3.33 2.54
CA ASP A 42 19.00 2.36 3.60
C ASP A 42 17.74 1.92 4.36
N TYR A 43 16.61 2.64 4.21
CA TYR A 43 15.39 2.45 4.99
C TYR A 43 14.12 2.56 4.14
N GLU A 44 13.15 1.69 4.41
CA GLU A 44 11.82 1.78 3.79
C GLU A 44 11.02 2.94 4.39
N SER A 45 10.76 3.96 3.58
CA SER A 45 9.89 5.10 3.90
C SER A 45 9.06 5.47 2.67
N ILE A 46 7.96 6.20 2.84
CA ILE A 46 7.16 6.63 1.67
C ILE A 46 7.97 7.49 0.67
N PHE A 47 9.04 8.14 1.14
CA PHE A 47 9.95 8.94 0.31
C PHE A 47 10.95 8.09 -0.47
N SER A 48 11.27 6.87 -0.01
CA SER A 48 12.12 5.91 -0.74
C SER A 48 11.43 5.24 -1.94
N TRP A 49 10.14 5.49 -2.16
CA TRP A 49 9.34 4.74 -3.14
C TRP A 49 9.18 5.43 -4.49
N ASP A 50 9.77 6.60 -4.69
CA ASP A 50 9.78 7.31 -5.98
C ASP A 50 8.38 7.50 -6.62
N ILE A 51 7.35 7.71 -5.79
CA ILE A 51 5.93 7.70 -6.21
C ILE A 51 5.66 8.66 -7.39
N GLN A 52 6.09 9.92 -7.29
CA GLN A 52 5.91 10.91 -8.35
C GLN A 52 6.57 10.50 -9.66
N ARG A 53 7.81 9.98 -9.61
CA ARG A 53 8.56 9.58 -10.81
C ARG A 53 7.91 8.39 -11.49
N LEU A 54 7.54 7.37 -10.72
CA LEU A 54 6.99 6.12 -11.26
C LEU A 54 5.56 6.28 -11.78
N THR A 55 4.76 7.12 -11.15
CA THR A 55 3.34 7.28 -11.50
C THR A 55 3.08 8.46 -12.46
N GLY A 56 3.97 9.46 -12.47
CA GLY A 56 3.80 10.69 -13.27
C GLY A 56 2.63 11.57 -12.84
N VAL A 57 1.99 11.28 -11.69
CA VAL A 57 0.85 12.04 -11.19
C VAL A 57 1.35 13.39 -10.64
N LYS A 58 0.81 14.49 -11.18
CA LYS A 58 1.16 15.87 -10.77
C LYS A 58 0.14 16.53 -9.84
N LEU A 59 -1.09 16.02 -9.84
CA LEU A 59 -2.19 16.60 -9.04
C LEU A 59 -2.16 16.00 -7.64
N SER A 60 -2.26 16.86 -6.63
CA SER A 60 -2.33 16.39 -5.25
C SER A 60 -3.58 15.54 -5.02
N ARG A 61 -3.41 14.48 -4.22
CA ARG A 61 -4.47 13.57 -3.80
C ARG A 61 -5.00 13.87 -2.39
N ILE A 62 -4.49 14.91 -1.73
CA ILE A 62 -4.71 15.14 -0.30
C ILE A 62 -6.19 15.25 0.09
N SER A 63 -7.02 15.94 -0.69
CA SER A 63 -8.47 16.07 -0.39
C SER A 63 -9.16 14.71 -0.39
N LYS A 64 -9.02 13.96 -1.48
CA LYS A 64 -9.59 12.61 -1.61
C LYS A 64 -9.10 11.64 -0.52
N VAL A 65 -7.85 11.77 -0.09
CA VAL A 65 -7.27 10.94 0.96
C VAL A 65 -7.86 11.32 2.33
N ARG A 66 -8.00 12.62 2.62
CA ARG A 66 -8.65 13.12 3.83
C ARG A 66 -10.12 12.72 3.91
N ASP A 67 -10.87 12.82 2.82
CA ASP A 67 -12.27 12.38 2.77
C ASP A 67 -12.40 10.88 3.13
N LYS A 68 -11.47 10.05 2.64
CA LYS A 68 -11.43 8.62 3.00
C LYS A 68 -11.08 8.39 4.46
N LEU A 69 -10.15 9.17 5.01
CA LEU A 69 -9.76 9.09 6.42
C LEU A 69 -10.91 9.49 7.35
N GLU A 70 -11.67 10.52 6.99
CA GLU A 70 -12.86 10.96 7.73
C GLU A 70 -13.92 9.85 7.77
N ILE A 71 -14.27 9.28 6.61
CA ILE A 71 -15.21 8.15 6.52
C ILE A 71 -14.77 6.97 7.39
N ILE A 72 -13.47 6.63 7.36
CA ILE A 72 -12.91 5.54 8.16
C ILE A 72 -13.04 5.87 9.66
N THR A 73 -12.72 7.10 10.06
CA THR A 73 -12.76 7.52 11.47
C THR A 73 -14.19 7.54 12.01
N ASP A 74 -15.16 7.98 11.20
CA ASP A 74 -16.57 8.07 11.61
C ASP A 74 -17.26 6.71 11.73
N MET A 75 -16.84 5.72 10.91
CA MET A 75 -17.42 4.37 10.91
C MET A 75 -16.83 3.44 11.98
N GLU A 76 -15.81 3.89 12.71
CA GLU A 76 -14.96 3.01 13.49
C GLU A 76 -15.16 3.17 15.00
N GLU A 77 -15.70 2.12 15.64
CA GLU A 77 -16.06 2.14 17.07
C GLU A 77 -14.84 2.08 18.01
N ASN A 78 -13.73 1.45 17.58
CA ASN A 78 -12.51 1.29 18.39
C ASN A 78 -11.35 2.08 17.78
N ASN A 79 -11.12 3.28 18.31
CA ASN A 79 -10.06 4.19 17.86
C ASN A 79 -8.68 3.87 18.42
N ASP A 80 -8.57 2.93 19.36
CA ASP A 80 -7.32 2.49 19.99
C ASP A 80 -6.69 1.27 19.31
N VAL A 81 -7.38 0.60 18.37
CA VAL A 81 -6.87 -0.58 17.66
C VAL A 81 -6.19 -0.17 16.35
N PHE A 82 -5.01 -0.75 16.07
CA PHE A 82 -4.31 -0.50 14.80
C PHE A 82 -5.14 -0.92 13.60
N LYS A 83 -5.14 -0.09 12.54
CA LYS A 83 -5.86 -0.38 11.31
C LYS A 83 -5.03 -0.04 10.09
N PHE A 84 -4.74 -1.09 9.32
CA PHE A 84 -3.94 -0.99 8.12
C PHE A 84 -4.46 0.03 7.10
N ASN A 85 -5.78 0.12 6.90
CA ASN A 85 -6.36 1.10 5.96
C ASN A 85 -6.11 2.55 6.38
N ARG A 86 -6.25 2.84 7.67
CA ARG A 86 -5.96 4.17 8.23
C ARG A 86 -4.47 4.50 8.08
N PHE A 87 -3.61 3.55 8.42
CA PHE A 87 -2.16 3.69 8.36
C PHE A 87 -1.66 4.11 6.96
N TYR A 88 -1.95 3.33 5.90
CA TYR A 88 -1.41 3.66 4.58
C TYR A 88 -1.99 4.98 4.02
N LEU A 89 -3.24 5.33 4.37
CA LEU A 89 -3.84 6.60 3.96
C LEU A 89 -3.19 7.79 4.66
N GLN A 90 -2.85 7.67 5.94
CA GLN A 90 -2.11 8.70 6.67
C GLN A 90 -0.68 8.85 6.13
N LEU A 91 -0.02 7.77 5.72
CA LEU A 91 1.25 7.85 4.99
C LEU A 91 1.11 8.68 3.72
N ILE A 92 0.09 8.41 2.90
CA ILE A 92 -0.18 9.19 1.69
C ILE A 92 -0.45 10.66 2.03
N ALA A 93 -1.28 10.94 3.04
CA ALA A 93 -1.56 12.32 3.44
C ALA A 93 -0.29 13.06 3.83
N CYS A 94 0.58 12.41 4.61
CA CYS A 94 1.89 12.92 4.99
C CYS A 94 2.78 13.22 3.77
N TYR A 95 2.88 12.28 2.82
CA TYR A 95 3.63 12.47 1.58
C TYR A 95 3.09 13.62 0.72
N GLU A 96 1.77 13.68 0.53
CA GLU A 96 1.09 14.72 -0.24
C GLU A 96 1.27 16.12 0.35
N LEU A 97 1.23 16.25 1.67
CA LEU A 97 1.55 17.50 2.38
C LEU A 97 3.02 17.88 2.20
N TYR A 98 3.93 16.90 2.24
CA TYR A 98 5.36 17.13 2.05
C TYR A 98 5.65 17.69 0.65
N ILE A 99 5.15 17.04 -0.40
CA ILE A 99 5.37 17.49 -1.79
C ILE A 99 4.72 18.84 -2.08
N SER A 100 3.67 19.19 -1.33
CA SER A 100 3.01 20.50 -1.38
C SER A 100 3.74 21.58 -0.58
N LYS A 101 4.92 21.27 -0.02
CA LYS A 101 5.74 22.14 0.83
C LYS A 101 5.13 22.49 2.19
N SER A 102 4.06 21.79 2.60
CA SER A 102 3.45 21.90 3.93
C SER A 102 4.20 21.03 4.95
N PHE A 103 5.51 21.24 5.11
CA PHE A 103 6.40 20.35 5.88
C PHE A 103 5.99 20.19 7.35
N LYS A 104 5.55 21.26 8.01
CA LYS A 104 5.11 21.20 9.41
C LYS A 104 3.85 20.36 9.59
N GLU A 105 2.88 20.51 8.68
CA GLU A 105 1.65 19.71 8.69
C GLU A 105 1.96 18.24 8.36
N SER A 106 2.82 18.01 7.37
CA SER A 106 3.32 16.67 7.02
C SER A 106 3.99 15.98 8.21
N TYR A 107 4.84 16.71 8.95
CA TYR A 107 5.49 16.21 10.17
C TYR A 107 4.47 15.89 11.26
N PHE A 108 3.52 16.80 11.52
CA PHE A 108 2.49 16.59 12.52
C PHE A 108 1.62 15.36 12.21
N GLU A 109 1.25 15.18 10.93
CA GLU A 109 0.46 14.02 10.47
C GLU A 109 1.15 12.70 10.81
N ILE A 110 2.44 12.56 10.47
CA ILE A 110 3.18 11.32 10.76
C ILE A 110 3.54 11.18 12.24
N GLU A 111 3.77 12.28 12.96
CA GLU A 111 4.00 12.24 14.41
C GLU A 111 2.78 11.68 15.15
N MET A 112 1.57 12.05 14.74
CA MET A 112 0.34 11.46 15.28
C MET A 112 0.27 9.96 15.01
N VAL A 113 0.70 9.49 13.83
CA VAL A 113 0.76 8.06 13.51
C VAL A 113 1.75 7.35 14.43
N VAL A 114 2.97 7.87 14.57
CA VAL A 114 4.00 7.25 15.43
C VAL A 114 3.55 7.15 16.88
N LYS A 115 3.03 8.26 17.45
CA LYS A 115 2.48 8.28 18.83
C LYS A 115 1.31 7.32 19.02
N PHE A 116 0.45 7.19 18.00
CA PHE A 116 -0.63 6.23 18.02
C PHE A 116 -0.10 4.80 18.02
N MET A 117 0.88 4.49 17.17
CA MET A 117 1.47 3.15 17.09
C MET A 117 2.18 2.74 18.39
N GLU A 118 2.75 3.68 19.14
CA GLU A 118 3.35 3.42 20.46
C GLU A 118 2.32 2.99 21.53
N THR A 119 1.05 3.34 21.35
CA THR A 119 0.00 3.15 22.36
C THR A 119 -1.19 2.31 21.90
N CYS A 120 -1.26 1.99 20.60
CA CYS A 120 -2.37 1.24 20.05
C CYS A 120 -2.36 -0.22 20.49
N LYS A 121 -3.55 -0.80 20.57
CA LYS A 121 -3.72 -2.23 20.77
C LYS A 121 -3.58 -2.94 19.42
N LEU A 122 -2.88 -4.06 19.45
CA LEU A 122 -2.92 -5.03 18.38
C LEU A 122 -4.09 -5.97 18.64
N ASP A 123 -4.80 -6.32 17.58
CA ASP A 123 -5.89 -7.29 17.67
C ASP A 123 -5.27 -8.68 17.94
N GLU A 124 -5.38 -9.17 19.18
CA GLU A 124 -4.81 -10.45 19.63
C GLU A 124 -5.24 -11.65 18.77
N SER A 125 -6.35 -11.51 18.02
CA SER A 125 -6.86 -12.53 17.12
C SER A 125 -6.15 -12.58 15.75
N LYS A 126 -5.30 -11.60 15.46
CA LYS A 126 -4.69 -11.43 14.14
C LYS A 126 -3.18 -11.58 14.18
N LYS A 127 -2.67 -12.21 13.14
CA LYS A 127 -1.24 -12.24 12.78
C LYS A 127 -0.66 -10.85 12.45
N GLU A 128 -1.39 -9.76 12.72
CA GLU A 128 -0.96 -8.38 12.49
C GLU A 128 0.31 -8.04 13.31
N GLU A 129 0.54 -8.71 14.43
CA GLU A 129 1.75 -8.56 15.25
C GLU A 129 3.03 -8.83 14.46
N GLN A 130 3.03 -9.82 13.55
CA GLN A 130 4.23 -10.16 12.78
C GLN A 130 4.59 -9.11 11.70
N TYR A 131 3.66 -8.21 11.37
CA TYR A 131 3.84 -7.16 10.38
C TYR A 131 4.00 -5.76 11.02
N PHE A 132 3.69 -5.64 12.30
CA PHE A 132 3.64 -4.35 12.98
C PHE A 132 4.99 -3.64 12.99
N ASP A 133 6.08 -4.37 13.22
CA ASP A 133 7.45 -3.84 13.18
C ASP A 133 7.77 -3.18 11.83
N ALA A 134 7.30 -3.77 10.73
CA ALA A 134 7.49 -3.21 9.39
C ALA A 134 6.69 -1.92 9.18
N TYR A 135 5.46 -1.84 9.70
CA TYR A 135 4.67 -0.62 9.64
C TYR A 135 5.27 0.49 10.51
N TYR A 136 5.73 0.15 11.71
CA TYR A 136 6.34 1.09 12.62
C TYR A 136 7.67 1.61 12.07
N HIS A 137 8.48 0.73 11.48
CA HIS A 137 9.65 1.09 10.68
C HIS A 137 9.32 2.15 9.62
N ILE A 138 8.28 1.92 8.79
CA ILE A 138 7.92 2.87 7.72
C ILE A 138 7.55 4.22 8.31
N ALA A 139 6.79 4.23 9.42
CA ALA A 139 6.40 5.47 10.09
C ALA A 139 7.61 6.23 10.65
N LEU A 140 8.50 5.54 11.36
CA LEU A 140 9.73 6.11 11.95
C LEU A 140 10.68 6.66 10.89
N ALA A 141 10.89 5.93 9.79
CA ALA A 141 11.76 6.39 8.70
C ALA A 141 11.15 7.61 7.99
N THR A 142 9.83 7.63 7.83
CA THR A 142 9.08 8.75 7.24
C THR A 142 9.16 10.01 8.11
N ILE A 143 8.94 9.90 9.42
CA ILE A 143 9.04 11.06 10.33
C ILE A 143 10.48 11.57 10.42
N ALA A 144 11.47 10.68 10.43
CA ALA A 144 12.88 11.08 10.45
C ALA A 144 13.24 11.90 9.20
N TYR A 145 12.80 11.44 8.02
CA TYR A 145 13.00 12.15 6.75
C TYR A 145 12.45 13.60 6.78
N ILE A 146 11.24 13.77 7.31
CA ILE A 146 10.60 15.09 7.40
C ILE A 146 11.26 15.93 8.49
N GLY A 147 11.60 15.31 9.63
CA GLY A 147 12.31 15.93 10.73
C GLY A 147 13.63 16.55 10.29
N LEU A 148 14.40 15.85 9.44
CA LEU A 148 15.62 16.40 8.82
C LEU A 148 15.34 17.67 8.02
N THR A 149 14.26 17.69 7.23
CA THR A 149 13.85 18.87 6.45
C THR A 149 13.54 20.06 7.36
N LEU A 150 12.95 19.80 8.53
CA LEU A 150 12.61 20.80 9.55
C LEU A 150 13.75 21.10 10.54
N LYS A 151 14.93 20.50 10.36
CA LYS A 151 16.08 20.61 11.30
C LYS A 151 15.74 20.15 12.73
N ILE A 152 14.80 19.22 12.86
CA ILE A 152 14.48 18.53 14.11
C ILE A 152 15.48 17.38 14.29
N ASP A 153 15.98 17.20 15.51
CA ASP A 153 16.91 16.10 15.82
C ASP A 153 16.20 14.74 15.66
N SER A 154 16.38 14.16 14.48
CA SER A 154 15.80 12.90 14.04
C SER A 154 16.79 11.73 14.13
N LYS A 155 18.03 11.97 14.59
CA LYS A 155 19.04 10.92 14.74
C LYS A 155 18.62 9.86 15.76
N LYS A 156 17.93 10.29 16.82
CA LYS A 156 17.37 9.36 17.82
C LYS A 156 16.33 8.43 17.20
N LEU A 157 15.51 8.95 16.28
CA LEU A 157 14.45 8.17 15.63
C LEU A 157 15.01 7.09 14.70
N LEU A 158 16.19 7.30 14.10
CA LEU A 158 16.83 6.35 13.17
C LEU A 158 17.62 5.22 13.86
N ASN A 159 18.01 5.39 15.12
CA ASN A 159 18.81 4.40 15.84
C ASN A 159 18.03 3.10 16.10
N ASP A 160 16.71 3.19 16.19
CA ASP A 160 15.82 2.07 16.49
C ASP A 160 15.22 1.44 15.21
N ILE A 161 15.67 1.89 14.03
CA ILE A 161 15.13 1.46 12.74
C ILE A 161 16.03 0.41 12.08
N LYS A 162 15.41 -0.66 11.61
CA LYS A 162 16.05 -1.77 10.92
C LYS A 162 16.40 -1.40 9.48
N GLN A 163 17.61 -1.69 9.01
CA GLN A 163 17.97 -1.49 7.61
C GLN A 163 17.24 -2.49 6.69
N ILE A 164 16.98 -2.09 5.44
CA ILE A 164 16.22 -2.88 4.45
C ILE A 164 16.72 -4.32 4.31
N ASN A 165 18.05 -4.48 4.26
CA ASN A 165 18.69 -5.78 4.05
C ASN A 165 18.46 -6.77 5.19
N ASN A 166 18.05 -6.28 6.36
CA ASN A 166 17.86 -7.11 7.54
C ASN A 166 16.42 -7.63 7.68
N PHE A 167 15.48 -7.18 6.85
CA PHE A 167 14.09 -7.60 6.95
C PHE A 167 13.91 -9.10 6.67
N ASN A 168 13.12 -9.75 7.53
CA ASN A 168 12.63 -11.10 7.35
C ASN A 168 11.52 -11.13 6.27
N SER A 169 11.08 -12.33 5.89
CA SER A 169 10.08 -12.50 4.83
C SER A 169 8.72 -11.85 5.16
N ALA A 170 8.31 -11.85 6.42
CA ALA A 170 7.05 -11.27 6.86
C ALA A 170 7.07 -9.73 6.75
N GLU A 171 8.15 -9.12 7.23
CA GLU A 171 8.38 -7.67 7.12
C GLU A 171 8.44 -7.24 5.65
N LYS A 172 9.16 -7.99 4.79
CA LYS A 172 9.19 -7.73 3.35
C LYS A 172 7.81 -7.82 2.71
N ALA A 173 7.02 -8.83 3.07
CA ALA A 173 5.65 -8.98 2.58
C ALA A 173 4.76 -7.82 3.01
N ALA A 174 4.87 -7.38 4.27
CA ALA A 174 4.15 -6.24 4.81
C ALA A 174 4.50 -4.93 4.08
N ILE A 175 5.79 -4.67 3.84
CA ILE A 175 6.25 -3.49 3.09
C ILE A 175 5.67 -3.50 1.67
N CYS A 176 5.76 -4.65 0.98
CA CYS A 176 5.17 -4.80 -0.35
C CYS A 176 3.65 -4.57 -0.33
N ALA A 177 2.95 -5.06 0.70
CA ALA A 177 1.53 -4.83 0.89
C ALA A 177 1.19 -3.34 1.07
N VAL A 178 1.95 -2.60 1.88
CA VAL A 178 1.78 -1.15 2.04
C VAL A 178 2.04 -0.43 0.72
N LYS A 179 3.15 -0.73 0.04
CA LYS A 179 3.48 -0.17 -1.28
C LYS A 179 2.34 -0.40 -2.27
N ALA A 180 1.82 -1.62 -2.35
CA ALA A 180 0.69 -1.94 -3.23
C ALA A 180 -0.53 -1.04 -2.94
N ARG A 181 -0.89 -0.86 -1.67
CA ARG A 181 -2.01 0.01 -1.28
C ARG A 181 -1.78 1.48 -1.56
N VAL A 182 -0.54 1.94 -1.39
CA VAL A 182 -0.17 3.31 -1.71
C VAL A 182 -0.22 3.55 -3.22
N PHE A 183 0.44 2.73 -4.03
CA PHE A 183 0.45 2.89 -5.49
C PHE A 183 -0.93 2.77 -6.13
N MET A 184 -1.84 1.98 -5.55
CA MET A 184 -3.25 1.96 -5.95
C MET A 184 -3.93 3.34 -5.89
N GLU A 185 -3.53 4.25 -5.00
CA GLU A 185 -4.11 5.60 -4.94
C GLU A 185 -3.60 6.53 -6.05
N TYR A 186 -2.53 6.12 -6.75
CA TYR A 186 -1.89 6.84 -7.85
C TYR A 186 -2.17 6.21 -9.22
N SER A 187 -3.44 5.84 -9.47
CA SER A 187 -3.89 5.31 -10.76
C SER A 187 -3.76 6.34 -11.91
N PRO A 188 -3.66 5.89 -13.18
CA PRO A 188 -3.71 4.49 -13.64
C PRO A 188 -2.37 3.74 -13.53
N LYS A 189 -1.22 4.37 -13.78
CA LYS A 189 0.11 3.70 -13.75
C LYS A 189 0.43 3.05 -12.40
N GLY A 190 -0.04 3.66 -11.32
CA GLY A 190 0.11 3.08 -9.98
C GLY A 190 -0.61 1.74 -9.80
N ASN A 191 -1.62 1.40 -10.61
CA ASN A 191 -2.26 0.09 -10.52
C ASN A 191 -1.32 -1.05 -10.95
N ASP A 192 -0.56 -0.86 -12.03
CA ASP A 192 0.40 -1.86 -12.52
C ASP A 192 1.55 -2.07 -11.52
N ILE A 193 2.09 -0.96 -10.99
CA ILE A 193 3.12 -1.00 -9.95
C ILE A 193 2.58 -1.67 -8.68
N ALA A 194 1.34 -1.36 -8.30
CA ALA A 194 0.71 -1.98 -7.14
C ALA A 194 0.53 -3.49 -7.31
N LEU A 195 0.19 -3.96 -8.51
CA LEU A 195 0.08 -5.39 -8.79
C LEU A 195 1.42 -6.09 -8.61
N ASN A 196 2.51 -5.53 -9.14
CA ASN A 196 3.85 -6.09 -8.96
C ASN A 196 4.23 -6.25 -7.47
N PHE A 197 3.94 -5.24 -6.64
CA PHE A 197 4.20 -5.36 -5.19
C PHE A 197 3.24 -6.34 -4.50
N ALA A 198 1.97 -6.41 -4.93
CA ALA A 198 1.04 -7.36 -4.37
C ALA A 198 1.42 -8.82 -4.71
N ASP A 199 1.95 -9.06 -5.92
CA ASP A 199 2.51 -10.35 -6.31
C ASP A 199 3.72 -10.72 -5.46
N GLN A 200 4.64 -9.78 -5.20
CA GLN A 200 5.79 -10.02 -4.31
C GLN A 200 5.35 -10.34 -2.88
N ALA A 201 4.37 -9.61 -2.34
CA ALA A 201 3.82 -9.88 -1.01
C ALA A 201 3.23 -11.30 -0.93
N ARG A 202 2.43 -11.68 -1.93
CA ARG A 202 1.83 -13.02 -2.01
C ARG A 202 2.87 -14.12 -2.22
N ALA A 203 3.91 -13.88 -3.01
CA ALA A 203 4.98 -14.85 -3.23
C ALA A 203 5.73 -15.19 -1.93
N LEU A 204 5.91 -14.19 -1.05
CA LEU A 204 6.50 -14.41 0.27
C LEU A 204 5.54 -15.17 1.18
N HIS A 205 4.27 -14.76 1.24
CA HIS A 205 3.27 -15.25 2.19
C HIS A 205 1.95 -15.64 1.46
N PRO A 206 1.92 -16.78 0.75
CA PRO A 206 0.86 -17.09 -0.22
C PRO A 206 -0.50 -17.43 0.38
N THR A 207 -0.54 -17.86 1.64
CA THR A 207 -1.77 -18.26 2.33
C THR A 207 -2.33 -17.17 3.23
N GLU A 208 -1.70 -16.00 3.29
CA GLU A 208 -2.15 -14.94 4.19
C GLU A 208 -3.37 -14.21 3.59
N PRO A 209 -4.55 -14.25 4.24
CA PRO A 209 -5.78 -13.73 3.67
C PRO A 209 -5.73 -12.24 3.32
N GLU A 210 -5.12 -11.43 4.17
CA GLU A 210 -4.97 -9.99 3.97
C GLU A 210 -4.15 -9.68 2.71
N LEU A 211 -3.07 -10.44 2.47
CA LEU A 211 -2.22 -10.27 1.29
C LEU A 211 -2.94 -10.72 0.02
N ILE A 212 -3.68 -11.83 0.10
CA ILE A 212 -4.53 -12.30 -1.01
C ILE A 212 -5.55 -11.24 -1.38
N ILE A 213 -6.22 -10.62 -0.39
CA ILE A 213 -7.18 -9.55 -0.61
C ILE A 213 -6.55 -8.32 -1.27
N ILE A 214 -5.34 -7.92 -0.84
CA ILE A 214 -4.61 -6.80 -1.46
C ILE A 214 -4.29 -7.12 -2.92
N TRP A 215 -3.84 -8.35 -3.20
CA TRP A 215 -3.57 -8.83 -4.55
C TRP A 215 -4.83 -8.85 -5.42
N LEU A 216 -5.94 -9.40 -4.94
CA LEU A 216 -7.24 -9.39 -5.64
C LEU A 216 -7.69 -7.96 -5.99
N LYS A 217 -7.52 -7.01 -5.06
CA LYS A 217 -7.82 -5.59 -5.30
C LYS A 217 -6.90 -4.98 -6.37
N ALA A 218 -5.60 -5.30 -6.36
CA ALA A 218 -4.62 -4.82 -7.33
C ALA A 218 -4.96 -5.33 -8.74
N LYS A 219 -5.13 -6.66 -8.85
CA LYS A 219 -5.39 -7.34 -10.11
C LYS A 219 -6.71 -6.91 -10.72
N GLY A 220 -7.77 -6.82 -9.92
CA GLY A 220 -9.05 -6.28 -10.39
C GLY A 220 -8.96 -4.82 -10.85
N ARG A 221 -8.09 -3.99 -10.26
CA ARG A 221 -7.90 -2.60 -10.72
C ARG A 221 -7.19 -2.53 -12.08
N VAL A 222 -6.18 -3.37 -12.30
CA VAL A 222 -5.50 -3.50 -13.59
C VAL A 222 -6.49 -3.98 -14.64
N ARG A 223 -7.18 -5.09 -14.39
CA ARG A 223 -8.21 -5.62 -15.30
C ARG A 223 -9.26 -4.57 -15.64
N ARG A 224 -9.94 -3.99 -14.66
CA ARG A 224 -11.02 -3.01 -14.91
C ARG A 224 -10.56 -1.76 -15.65
N TYR A 225 -9.26 -1.47 -15.65
CA TYR A 225 -8.70 -0.35 -16.42
C TYR A 225 -8.45 -0.73 -17.89
N TYR A 226 -7.88 -1.91 -18.15
CA TYR A 226 -7.52 -2.34 -19.51
C TYR A 226 -8.65 -3.08 -20.24
N ASP A 227 -9.41 -3.93 -19.55
CA ASP A 227 -10.61 -4.60 -20.05
C ASP A 227 -11.72 -4.65 -18.97
N PRO A 228 -12.61 -3.64 -18.94
CA PRO A 228 -13.73 -3.59 -17.99
C PRO A 228 -14.75 -4.73 -18.10
N THR A 229 -14.69 -5.54 -19.16
CA THR A 229 -15.63 -6.63 -19.46
C THR A 229 -15.00 -8.02 -19.39
N GLU A 230 -13.70 -8.08 -19.11
CA GLU A 230 -12.98 -9.31 -18.84
C GLU A 230 -13.45 -9.90 -17.51
N ILE A 231 -13.72 -11.19 -17.52
CA ILE A 231 -14.12 -11.93 -16.32
C ILE A 231 -12.85 -12.17 -15.48
N PRO A 232 -12.91 -12.04 -14.14
CA PRO A 232 -11.82 -12.46 -13.28
C PRO A 232 -11.28 -13.84 -13.66
N GLY A 233 -9.96 -13.98 -13.68
CA GLY A 233 -9.30 -15.25 -14.05
C GLY A 233 -9.50 -16.33 -12.99
N ASP A 234 -9.25 -17.59 -13.36
CA ASP A 234 -9.40 -18.73 -12.45
C ASP A 234 -8.57 -18.56 -11.18
N ASP A 235 -7.36 -18.00 -11.28
CA ASP A 235 -6.49 -17.72 -10.14
C ASP A 235 -7.06 -16.68 -9.16
N GLU A 236 -7.89 -15.73 -9.62
CA GLU A 236 -8.61 -14.81 -8.75
C GLU A 236 -9.81 -15.46 -8.09
N ILE A 237 -10.51 -16.34 -8.79
CA ILE A 237 -11.63 -17.11 -8.23
C ILE A 237 -11.11 -18.05 -7.14
N GLU A 238 -10.08 -18.85 -7.42
CA GLU A 238 -9.45 -19.76 -6.45
C GLU A 238 -8.92 -19.01 -5.22
N ALA A 239 -8.27 -17.86 -5.44
CA ALA A 239 -7.80 -17.01 -4.35
C ALA A 239 -8.97 -16.49 -3.49
N ALA A 240 -10.07 -16.04 -4.11
CA ALA A 240 -11.26 -15.60 -3.37
C ALA A 240 -11.91 -16.76 -2.60
N GLU A 241 -12.00 -17.95 -3.19
CA GLU A 241 -12.49 -19.17 -2.53
C GLU A 241 -11.66 -19.55 -1.30
N SER A 242 -10.34 -19.48 -1.41
CA SER A 242 -9.44 -19.80 -0.29
C SER A 242 -9.66 -18.85 0.90
N VAL A 243 -9.83 -17.53 0.65
CA VAL A 243 -10.14 -16.55 1.72
C VAL A 243 -11.51 -16.82 2.34
N CYS A 244 -12.53 -17.11 1.52
CA CYS A 244 -13.88 -17.39 2.01
C CYS A 244 -13.93 -18.67 2.88
N SER A 245 -13.02 -19.60 2.66
CA SER A 245 -12.96 -20.88 3.38
C SER A 245 -12.40 -20.76 4.80
N ILE A 246 -11.63 -19.70 5.10
CA ILE A 246 -10.92 -19.54 6.39
C ILE A 246 -11.87 -19.08 7.52
N LYS A 247 -13.08 -18.57 7.19
CA LYS A 247 -14.22 -18.27 8.09
C LYS A 247 -13.95 -17.43 9.36
N SER A 248 -12.76 -16.84 9.53
CA SER A 248 -12.37 -16.13 10.75
C SER A 248 -12.60 -14.62 10.70
N ASN A 249 -12.70 -14.01 9.51
CA ASN A 249 -12.77 -12.56 9.36
C ASN A 249 -13.84 -12.14 8.34
N SER A 250 -14.99 -11.67 8.84
CA SER A 250 -16.14 -11.27 8.03
C SER A 250 -15.83 -10.15 7.04
N LYS A 251 -14.92 -9.23 7.38
CA LYS A 251 -14.49 -8.16 6.48
C LYS A 251 -13.73 -8.71 5.27
N LEU A 252 -12.79 -9.63 5.48
CA LEU A 252 -12.03 -10.22 4.38
C LEU A 252 -12.92 -11.12 3.52
N ILE A 253 -13.85 -11.85 4.13
CA ILE A 253 -14.85 -12.65 3.41
C ILE A 253 -15.73 -11.75 2.54
N PHE A 254 -16.22 -10.63 3.08
CA PHE A 254 -17.00 -9.66 2.32
C PHE A 254 -16.20 -9.05 1.16
N GLU A 255 -14.92 -8.76 1.37
CA GLU A 255 -14.04 -8.23 0.33
C GLU A 255 -13.76 -9.28 -0.77
N ALA A 256 -13.51 -10.54 -0.41
CA ALA A 256 -13.38 -11.64 -1.35
C ALA A 256 -14.69 -11.88 -2.13
N SER A 257 -15.85 -11.75 -1.46
CA SER A 257 -17.14 -11.98 -2.10
C SER A 257 -17.48 -10.97 -3.20
N GLN A 258 -16.81 -9.81 -3.21
CA GLN A 258 -16.95 -8.82 -4.28
C GLN A 258 -16.45 -9.33 -5.64
N ILE A 259 -15.52 -10.30 -5.66
CA ILE A 259 -15.05 -10.92 -6.91
C ILE A 259 -16.21 -11.63 -7.60
N TYR A 260 -17.01 -12.43 -6.90
CA TYR A 260 -18.19 -13.06 -7.48
C TYR A 260 -19.24 -12.04 -7.92
N LYS A 261 -19.40 -10.94 -7.18
CA LYS A 261 -20.30 -9.85 -7.59
C LYS A 261 -19.86 -9.21 -8.91
N GLU A 262 -18.55 -9.05 -9.12
CA GLU A 262 -17.97 -8.55 -10.36
C GLU A 262 -18.22 -9.52 -11.52
N VAL A 263 -17.98 -10.83 -11.32
CA VAL A 263 -18.32 -11.86 -12.32
C VAL A 263 -19.79 -11.79 -12.71
N GLY A 264 -20.68 -11.70 -11.71
CA GLY A 264 -22.13 -11.59 -11.92
C GLY A 264 -22.50 -10.35 -12.74
N TYR A 265 -21.88 -9.20 -12.44
CA TYR A 265 -22.08 -7.97 -13.20
C TYR A 265 -21.63 -8.12 -14.67
N ILE A 266 -20.47 -8.71 -14.92
CA ILE A 266 -19.95 -8.90 -16.28
C ILE A 266 -20.87 -9.84 -17.08
N TYR A 267 -21.30 -10.97 -16.52
CA TYR A 267 -22.27 -11.84 -17.20
C TYR A 267 -23.59 -11.14 -17.51
N LYS A 268 -24.05 -10.25 -16.61
CA LYS A 268 -25.24 -9.41 -16.85
C LYS A 268 -25.03 -8.48 -18.06
N THR A 269 -23.87 -7.84 -18.20
CA THR A 269 -23.57 -6.99 -19.37
C THR A 269 -23.54 -7.79 -20.68
N LYS A 270 -23.10 -9.06 -20.62
CA LYS A 270 -23.11 -10.01 -21.74
C LYS A 270 -24.49 -10.67 -21.97
N LYS A 271 -25.55 -10.20 -21.29
CA LYS A 271 -26.92 -10.76 -21.32
C LYS A 271 -27.03 -12.24 -20.95
N ASN A 272 -26.03 -12.80 -20.26
CA ASN A 272 -26.08 -14.15 -19.71
C ASN A 272 -26.67 -14.11 -18.28
N TYR A 273 -28.00 -13.96 -18.21
CA TYR A 273 -28.71 -13.80 -16.94
C TYR A 273 -28.62 -15.04 -16.04
N LYS A 274 -28.46 -16.23 -16.61
CA LYS A 274 -28.31 -17.49 -15.86
C LYS A 274 -27.03 -17.47 -15.02
N GLU A 275 -25.89 -17.22 -15.64
CA GLU A 275 -24.60 -17.14 -14.92
C GLU A 275 -24.54 -15.91 -14.02
N SER A 276 -25.06 -14.77 -14.47
CA SER A 276 -25.19 -13.56 -13.64
C SER A 276 -25.88 -13.85 -12.31
N ASN A 277 -27.04 -14.50 -12.32
CA ASN A 277 -27.81 -14.80 -11.11
C ASN A 277 -27.09 -15.80 -10.19
N LYS A 278 -26.40 -16.79 -10.77
CA LYS A 278 -25.58 -17.76 -10.02
C LYS A 278 -24.50 -17.04 -9.20
N PHE A 279 -23.74 -16.14 -9.81
CA PHE A 279 -22.64 -15.45 -9.15
C PHE A 279 -23.10 -14.39 -8.15
N PHE A 280 -24.19 -13.67 -8.42
CA PHE A 280 -24.79 -12.78 -7.41
C PHE A 280 -25.30 -13.55 -6.19
N LYS A 281 -25.92 -14.72 -6.40
CA LYS A 281 -26.35 -15.58 -5.29
C LYS A 281 -25.14 -16.05 -4.48
N LEU A 282 -24.07 -16.51 -5.13
CA LEU A 282 -22.85 -16.95 -4.45
C LEU A 282 -22.22 -15.83 -3.60
N SER A 283 -22.11 -14.62 -4.16
CA SER A 283 -21.62 -13.43 -3.43
C SER A 283 -22.45 -13.14 -2.18
N PHE A 284 -23.78 -13.22 -2.31
CA PHE A 284 -24.72 -12.99 -1.21
C PHE A 284 -24.64 -14.08 -0.14
N ASP A 285 -24.59 -15.35 -0.55
CA ASP A 285 -24.54 -16.51 0.37
C ASP A 285 -23.23 -16.52 1.17
N ILE A 286 -22.12 -16.04 0.60
CA ILE A 286 -20.82 -15.90 1.27
C ILE A 286 -20.81 -14.72 2.25
N ALA A 287 -21.51 -13.63 1.94
CA ALA A 287 -21.52 -12.41 2.73
C ALA A 287 -22.50 -12.42 3.93
N LYS A 288 -23.30 -13.49 4.08
CA LYS A 288 -24.29 -13.68 5.12
C LYS A 288 -23.71 -14.40 6.33
#